data_AF-A0A3D1XNA9-F1
#
_entry.id   AF-A0A3D1XNA9-F1
#
_cell.length_a   1.000
_cell.length_b   1.000
_cell.length_c   1.000
_cell.angle_alpha   90.00
_cell.angle_beta   90.00
_cell.angle_gamma   90.00
#
_symmetry.space_group_name_H-M   'P 1'
#
loop_
_entity.id
_entity.type
_entity.pdbx_description
1 polymer ?
#
loop_
_entity_poly.entity_id
_entity_poly.type
_entity_poly.pdbx_seq_one_letter_code
_entity_poly.pdbx_strand_id
1 'polypeptide(L)'
;TSYALAGKSARYRLKYKVLEYDEGSRALRIASMGFSDSAKSKLRVKVALVDGRDMVGAWEVNSWVAGGPTGGTENKLFERAAKEITSHLRGDF
;
A
#
# COMPACT_ATOMS: atom_id res chain seq x y z
N THR A 1 4.12 12.40 9.18
CA THR A 1 5.46 11.80 9.22
C THR A 1 5.85 11.39 7.82
N SER A 2 6.80 12.08 7.19
CA SER A 2 7.23 11.81 5.81
C SER A 2 8.47 10.91 5.80
N TYR A 3 8.41 9.77 5.12
CA TYR A 3 9.56 8.88 4.95
C TYR A 3 10.37 9.34 3.74
N ALA A 4 11.52 9.99 3.97
CA ALA A 4 12.51 10.28 2.93
C ALA A 4 13.53 9.15 2.91
N LEU A 5 13.60 8.40 1.79
CA LEU A 5 14.49 7.23 1.66
C LEU A 5 15.82 7.51 0.92
N ALA A 6 16.07 8.71 0.39
CA ALA A 6 17.41 9.14 -0.06
C ALA A 6 17.50 10.63 -0.45
N GLY A 7 18.70 11.21 -0.32
CA GLY A 7 19.08 12.55 -0.80
C GLY A 7 19.36 12.60 -2.31
N LYS A 8 19.78 13.78 -2.82
CA LYS A 8 19.90 14.15 -4.25
C LYS A 8 20.66 13.17 -5.18
N SER A 9 21.39 12.18 -4.66
CA SER A 9 22.15 11.16 -5.41
C SER A 9 21.86 9.72 -4.91
N ALA A 10 20.61 9.27 -5.00
CA ALA A 10 20.22 7.91 -4.62
C ALA A 10 20.71 6.87 -5.64
N ARG A 11 21.49 5.87 -5.21
CA ARG A 11 21.91 4.73 -6.06
C ARG A 11 20.69 3.95 -6.57
N TYR A 12 19.79 3.63 -5.65
CA TYR A 12 18.57 2.90 -5.96
C TYR A 12 17.36 3.83 -6.02
N ARG A 13 16.48 3.60 -6.99
CA ARG A 13 15.21 4.28 -7.15
C ARG A 13 14.08 3.30 -6.89
N LEU A 14 13.09 3.72 -6.13
CA LEU A 14 11.86 2.97 -5.96
C LEU A 14 10.85 3.43 -7.00
N LYS A 15 10.39 2.53 -7.86
CA LYS A 15 9.27 2.75 -8.77
C LYS A 15 8.07 1.95 -8.30
N TYR A 16 6.88 2.47 -8.55
CA TYR A 16 5.64 1.77 -8.20
C TYR A 16 4.61 1.90 -9.32
N LYS A 17 3.69 0.94 -9.37
CA LYS A 17 2.50 0.96 -10.21
C LYS A 17 1.32 0.45 -9.39
N VAL A 18 0.31 1.29 -9.23
CA VAL A 18 -0.97 0.86 -8.64
C VAL A 18 -1.66 -0.05 -9.66
N LEU A 19 -2.02 -1.25 -9.21
CA LEU A 19 -2.74 -2.24 -10.01
C LEU A 19 -4.24 -2.18 -9.75
N GLU A 20 -4.60 -2.01 -8.48
CA GLU A 20 -5.97 -1.97 -8.01
C GLU A 20 -6.02 -1.02 -6.82
N TYR A 21 -6.96 -0.10 -6.84
CA TYR A 21 -7.26 0.73 -5.69
C TYR A 21 -8.77 0.92 -5.64
N ASP A 22 -9.34 0.45 -4.53
CA ASP A 22 -10.73 0.64 -4.19
C ASP A 22 -10.76 1.25 -2.79
N GLU A 23 -11.19 2.51 -2.71
CA GLU A 23 -11.35 3.21 -1.44
C GLU A 23 -12.46 2.56 -0.59
N GLY A 24 -13.37 1.80 -1.22
CA GLY A 24 -14.61 1.31 -0.63
C GLY A 24 -15.59 2.46 -0.38
N SER A 25 -16.90 2.21 -0.44
CA SER A 25 -17.87 3.31 -0.22
C SER A 25 -18.00 3.67 1.25
N ARG A 26 -17.63 4.90 1.62
CA ARG A 26 -17.83 5.49 2.96
C ARG A 26 -19.31 5.54 3.36
N ALA A 27 -20.19 5.83 2.40
CA ALA A 27 -21.64 5.86 2.61
C ALA A 27 -22.21 4.44 2.85
N LEU A 28 -21.78 3.45 2.06
CA LEU A 28 -22.18 2.05 2.29
C LEU A 28 -21.58 1.48 3.58
N ARG A 29 -20.40 1.93 4.02
CA ARG A 29 -19.81 1.56 5.32
C ARG A 29 -20.70 1.92 6.50
N ILE A 30 -21.37 3.07 6.45
CA ILE A 30 -22.32 3.50 7.49
C ILE A 30 -23.65 2.74 7.31
N ALA A 31 -24.15 2.62 6.08
CA ALA A 31 -25.44 1.99 5.80
C ALA A 31 -25.46 0.47 6.07
N SER A 32 -24.34 -0.24 5.86
CA SER A 32 -24.28 -1.70 5.96
C SER A 32 -23.68 -2.21 7.28
N MET A 33 -23.37 -1.33 8.24
CA MET A 33 -22.62 -1.64 9.47
C MET A 33 -21.36 -2.53 9.22
N GLY A 34 -20.70 -2.39 8.08
CA GLY A 34 -19.49 -3.17 7.75
C GLY A 34 -19.69 -4.59 7.20
N PHE A 35 -20.91 -5.08 7.00
CA PHE A 35 -21.17 -6.44 6.52
C PHE A 35 -21.09 -6.64 4.99
N SER A 36 -20.97 -5.58 4.20
CA SER A 36 -20.87 -5.70 2.74
C SER A 36 -19.42 -5.83 2.26
N ASP A 37 -19.15 -6.73 1.32
CA ASP A 37 -17.85 -6.83 0.63
C ASP A 37 -17.48 -5.53 -0.10
N SER A 38 -18.48 -4.74 -0.52
CA SER A 38 -18.31 -3.41 -1.11
C SER A 38 -17.83 -2.33 -0.12
N ALA A 39 -17.71 -2.69 1.17
CA ALA A 39 -17.18 -1.82 2.22
C ALA A 39 -15.68 -2.04 2.47
N LYS A 40 -15.07 -3.06 1.85
CA LYS A 40 -13.62 -3.35 1.95
C LYS A 40 -12.85 -2.34 1.11
N SER A 41 -11.83 -1.74 1.70
CA SER A 41 -10.85 -0.95 0.94
C SER A 41 -9.67 -1.85 0.57
N LYS A 42 -9.21 -1.77 -0.67
CA LYS A 42 -8.11 -2.57 -1.20
C LYS A 42 -7.11 -1.70 -1.92
N LEU A 43 -5.83 -2.01 -1.75
CA LEU A 43 -4.73 -1.37 -2.45
C LEU A 43 -3.73 -2.46 -2.86
N ARG A 44 -3.55 -2.59 -4.17
CA ARG A 44 -2.56 -3.50 -4.76
C ARG A 44 -1.56 -2.67 -5.55
N VAL A 45 -0.29 -2.80 -5.19
CA VAL A 45 0.80 -2.02 -5.79
C VAL A 45 1.94 -2.95 -6.14
N LYS A 46 2.39 -2.88 -7.39
CA LYS A 46 3.69 -3.45 -7.77
C LYS A 46 4.77 -2.42 -7.49
N VAL A 47 5.80 -2.84 -6.79
CA VAL A 47 6.94 -2.01 -6.43
C VAL A 47 8.20 -2.66 -6.99
N ALA A 48 9.08 -1.83 -7.53
CA ALA A 48 10.35 -2.26 -8.08
C ALA A 48 11.48 -1.34 -7.60
N LEU A 49 12.56 -1.94 -7.14
CA LEU A 49 13.82 -1.28 -6.86
C LEU A 49 14.70 -1.34 -8.11
N VAL A 50 15.17 -0.18 -8.57
CA VAL A 50 15.97 -0.04 -9.80
C VAL A 50 17.30 0.65 -9.50
N ASP A 51 18.41 0.06 -9.94
CA ASP A 51 19.73 0.69 -10.01
C ASP A 51 19.97 1.13 -11.47
N GLY A 52 19.99 2.43 -11.73
CA GLY A 52 20.08 2.93 -13.11
C GLY A 52 18.92 2.45 -13.99
N ARG A 53 19.19 1.51 -14.92
CA ARG A 53 18.20 0.88 -15.82
C ARG A 53 17.81 -0.55 -15.39
N ASP A 54 18.52 -1.12 -14.42
CA ASP A 54 18.39 -2.53 -14.04
C ASP A 54 17.49 -2.69 -12.83
N MET A 55 16.53 -3.62 -12.92
CA MET A 55 15.64 -3.95 -11.81
C MET A 55 16.33 -4.95 -10.88
N VAL A 56 16.58 -4.53 -9.65
CA VAL A 56 17.32 -5.33 -8.64
C VAL A 56 16.38 -5.99 -7.61
N GLY A 57 15.10 -5.62 -7.61
CA GLY A 57 14.07 -6.28 -6.81
C GLY A 57 12.69 -5.83 -7.22
N ALA A 58 11.70 -6.72 -7.11
CA ALA A 58 10.30 -6.39 -7.33
C ALA A 58 9.38 -7.26 -6.48
N TRP A 59 8.31 -6.67 -5.99
CA TRP A 59 7.30 -7.35 -5.20
C TRP A 59 5.93 -6.71 -5.43
N GLU A 60 4.88 -7.48 -5.11
CA GLU A 60 3.51 -7.00 -5.13
C GLU A 60 3.02 -6.88 -3.69
N VAL A 61 2.59 -5.67 -3.32
CA VAL A 61 2.02 -5.36 -2.01
C VAL A 61 0.52 -5.42 -2.11
N ASN A 62 -0.09 -6.26 -1.29
CA ASN A 62 -1.53 -6.50 -1.28
C ASN A 62 -2.12 -6.11 0.08
N SER A 63 -2.52 -4.85 0.18
CA SER A 63 -3.12 -4.31 1.40
C SER A 63 -4.64 -4.29 1.30
N TRP A 64 -5.31 -4.64 2.39
CA TRP A 64 -6.75 -4.51 2.54
C TRP A 64 -7.13 -4.18 3.98
N VAL A 65 -8.27 -3.50 4.14
CA VAL A 65 -8.91 -3.26 5.44
C VAL A 65 -10.39 -3.61 5.33
N ALA A 66 -10.92 -4.23 6.38
CA ALA A 66 -12.36 -4.49 6.50
C ALA A 66 -13.13 -3.17 6.59
N GLY A 67 -14.38 -3.17 6.10
CA GLY A 67 -15.31 -2.07 6.33
C GLY A 67 -15.97 -2.14 7.71
N GLY A 68 -16.69 -1.08 8.09
CA GLY A 68 -17.49 -1.01 9.32
C GLY A 68 -16.88 -0.14 10.42
N PRO A 69 -17.58 0.02 11.58
CA PRO A 69 -17.13 0.89 12.66
C PRO A 69 -15.79 0.48 13.29
N THR A 70 -15.46 -0.81 13.21
CA THR A 70 -14.19 -1.40 13.67
C THR A 70 -13.20 -1.66 12.52
N GLY A 71 -13.68 -1.53 11.28
CA GLY A 71 -12.92 -1.74 10.06
C GLY A 71 -12.08 -0.52 9.72
N GLY A 72 -10.75 -0.71 9.70
CA GLY A 72 -9.77 0.38 9.64
C GLY A 72 -10.01 1.44 8.56
N THR A 73 -9.44 2.63 8.78
CA THR A 73 -9.50 3.75 7.82
C THR A 73 -8.62 3.50 6.61
N GLU A 74 -8.87 4.24 5.54
CA GLU A 74 -8.01 4.29 4.35
C GLU A 74 -6.54 4.63 4.70
N ASN A 75 -6.30 5.47 5.71
CA ASN A 75 -4.94 5.73 6.20
C ASN A 75 -4.23 4.45 6.66
N LYS A 76 -4.95 3.53 7.33
CA LYS A 76 -4.38 2.22 7.73
C LYS A 76 -4.05 1.34 6.53
N LEU A 77 -4.75 1.50 5.40
CA LEU A 77 -4.45 0.81 4.15
C LEU A 77 -3.10 1.24 3.60
N PHE A 78 -2.86 2.56 3.50
CA PHE A 78 -1.58 3.10 3.05
C PHE A 78 -0.44 2.82 4.02
N GLU A 79 -0.69 2.91 5.33
CA GLU A 79 0.31 2.57 6.35
C GLU A 79 0.76 1.10 6.26
N ARG A 80 -0.19 0.17 6.05
CA ARG A 80 0.12 -1.25 5.84
C ARG A 80 0.97 -1.45 4.59
N ALA A 81 0.57 -0.84 3.47
CA ALA A 81 1.32 -0.94 2.23
C ALA A 81 2.74 -0.38 2.38
N ALA A 82 2.89 0.80 2.99
CA ALA A 82 4.18 1.41 3.24
C ALA A 82 5.07 0.56 4.15
N LYS A 83 4.48 -0.07 5.17
CA LYS A 83 5.20 -0.97 6.09
C LYS A 83 5.74 -2.20 5.34
N GLU A 84 4.92 -2.83 4.50
CA GLU A 84 5.31 -3.99 3.70
C GLU A 84 6.43 -3.64 2.70
N ILE A 85 6.31 -2.52 1.99
CA ILE A 85 7.37 -1.97 1.13
C ILE A 85 8.67 -1.79 1.91
N THR A 86 8.58 -1.21 3.11
CA THR A 86 9.76 -0.90 3.93
C THR A 86 10.44 -2.17 4.45
N SER A 87 9.67 -3.18 4.87
CA SER A 87 10.24 -4.47 5.26
C SER A 87 11.01 -5.11 4.10
N HIS A 88 10.52 -4.98 2.85
CA HIS A 88 11.15 -5.63 1.69
C HIS A 88 12.48 -4.96 1.39
N LEU A 89 12.53 -3.64 1.56
CA LEU A 89 13.74 -2.84 1.44
C LEU A 89 14.78 -3.14 2.53
N ARG A 90 14.32 -3.54 3.74
CA ARG A 90 15.22 -3.92 4.85
C ARG A 90 15.74 -5.36 4.75
N GLY A 91 15.05 -6.21 3.99
CA GLY A 91 15.33 -7.65 3.95
C GLY A 91 14.73 -8.40 5.14
N ASP A 92 13.73 -7.84 5.83
CA ASP A 92 13.09 -8.42 7.02
C ASP A 92 12.03 -9.50 6.65
N PHE A 93 12.25 -10.27 5.58
CA PHE A 93 11.30 -11.21 4.97
C PHE A 93 11.64 -12.68 5.23
#